data_AF-A0ABD3NHF4-F1
#
_entry.id   AF-A0ABD3NHF4-F1
#
_cell.length_a   1.000
_cell.length_b   1.000
_cell.length_c   1.000
_cell.angle_alpha   90.00
_cell.angle_beta   90.00
_cell.angle_gamma   90.00
#
_symmetry.space_group_name_H-M   'P 1'
#
loop_
_entity.id
_entity.type
_entity.pdbx_description
1 polymer ?
#
loop_
_entity_poly.entity_id
_entity_poly.type
_entity_poly.pdbx_seq_one_letter_code
_entity_poly.pdbx_strand_id
1 'polypeptide(L)'
;MKASKPLFVAIILTVNNIAAGFQQFIAAARSLNNNSASLAAAMSTTFYRRQLPETVVSFSSNEGRSIFASAMATGGTRAFFALIEQLQTQPEPAYCGLTTLVIVLNALAVDPRRLWKGPWRWYEESMLNCCVDLEEVKETGISFDTFVCLAKCQGLGVDATRASDSSLDDFRQAVKQICTDQTTSSCTHPTSFLIVSYTRKVLRQTGTGHFSPIGAYDEASDSVLLLDTARFKYGPHWVKLDLLFDALIPLDSSTGKSRGYMILSYDGVEQDCCDRNKHLSHLPLSIMFRPKNCSSSVKKYKQFVEEKRKSADNGEIDVKSVISYWTRDYTNSTFVRELIQPQLRPVDVKEIAMVESMQDLIKTMIRATDASLLDTNLTSNGMSCDLSTPTKNNECCNSSTRSLSQRYIQVGPIESLFIVYLASLSSKARENVFKGTKHDSTVLELLMGEVALISYAIETS
;
A
#
# COMPACT_ATOMS: atom_id res chain seq x y z
N MET A 1 -72.36 -1.70 -70.29
CA MET A 1 -71.10 -1.10 -69.79
C MET A 1 -71.32 -0.56 -68.38
N LYS A 2 -70.38 -0.79 -67.47
CA LYS A 2 -70.23 -0.23 -66.09
C LYS A 2 -71.05 -0.88 -64.95
N ALA A 3 -70.49 -1.93 -64.34
CA ALA A 3 -70.68 -2.25 -62.91
C ALA A 3 -69.65 -3.30 -62.41
N SER A 4 -68.36 -2.97 -62.39
CA SER A 4 -67.33 -3.86 -61.78
C SER A 4 -66.15 -3.13 -61.12
N LYS A 5 -66.13 -1.79 -61.12
CA LYS A 5 -65.02 -1.01 -60.55
C LYS A 5 -64.94 -0.94 -59.02
N PRO A 6 -66.04 -0.90 -58.23
CA PRO A 6 -65.91 -0.67 -56.77
C PRO A 6 -65.45 -1.91 -55.99
N LEU A 7 -65.85 -3.12 -56.41
CA LEU A 7 -65.46 -4.36 -55.73
C LEU A 7 -63.96 -4.67 -55.90
N PHE A 8 -63.41 -4.38 -57.08
CA PHE A 8 -62.00 -4.60 -57.37
C PHE A 8 -61.09 -3.66 -56.56
N VAL A 9 -61.51 -2.41 -56.36
CA VAL A 9 -60.77 -1.43 -55.53
C VAL A 9 -60.82 -1.80 -54.05
N ALA A 10 -61.96 -2.28 -53.53
CA ALA A 10 -62.08 -2.72 -52.14
C ALA A 10 -61.21 -3.95 -51.82
N ILE A 11 -61.12 -4.91 -52.74
CA ILE A 11 -60.24 -6.09 -52.59
C ILE A 11 -58.77 -5.67 -52.61
N ILE A 12 -58.36 -4.79 -53.53
CA ILE A 12 -56.98 -4.30 -53.59
C ILE A 12 -56.58 -3.55 -52.31
N LEU A 13 -57.47 -2.69 -51.78
CA LEU A 13 -57.21 -1.97 -50.52
C LEU A 13 -57.08 -2.92 -49.33
N THR A 14 -57.92 -3.96 -49.28
CA THR A 14 -57.88 -4.96 -48.19
C THR A 14 -56.60 -5.80 -48.25
N VAL A 15 -56.20 -6.26 -49.45
CA VAL A 15 -54.96 -7.02 -49.65
C VAL A 15 -53.73 -6.16 -49.31
N ASN A 16 -53.71 -4.89 -49.72
CA ASN A 16 -52.62 -3.97 -49.40
C ASN A 16 -52.50 -3.71 -47.89
N ASN A 17 -53.62 -3.57 -47.18
CA ASN A 17 -53.61 -3.38 -45.72
C ASN A 17 -53.12 -4.64 -44.98
N ILE A 18 -53.49 -5.84 -45.43
CA ILE A 18 -52.97 -7.10 -44.87
C ILE A 18 -51.47 -7.24 -45.14
N ALA A 19 -51.00 -6.89 -46.34
CA ALA A 19 -49.59 -6.90 -46.69
C ALA A 19 -48.77 -5.91 -45.83
N ALA A 20 -49.31 -4.71 -45.58
CA ALA A 20 -48.69 -3.72 -44.71
C ALA A 20 -48.61 -4.19 -43.24
N GLY A 21 -49.68 -4.80 -42.73
CA GLY A 21 -49.70 -5.38 -41.37
C GLY A 21 -48.71 -6.54 -41.21
N PHE A 22 -48.57 -7.39 -42.24
CA PHE A 22 -47.60 -8.49 -42.24
C PHE A 22 -46.15 -7.97 -42.28
N GLN A 23 -45.87 -6.90 -43.04
CA GLN A 23 -44.55 -6.27 -43.04
C GLN A 23 -44.19 -5.63 -41.69
N GLN A 24 -45.15 -4.98 -41.02
CA GLN A 24 -44.93 -4.46 -39.66
C GLN A 24 -44.67 -5.57 -38.65
N PHE A 25 -45.36 -6.70 -38.74
CA PHE A 25 -45.14 -7.85 -37.87
C PHE A 25 -43.75 -8.49 -38.09
N ILE A 26 -43.33 -8.63 -39.35
CA ILE A 26 -41.97 -9.11 -39.69
C ILE A 26 -40.91 -8.14 -39.17
N ALA A 27 -41.11 -6.82 -39.29
CA ALA A 27 -40.19 -5.82 -38.79
C ALA A 27 -40.05 -5.88 -37.25
N ALA A 28 -41.17 -6.04 -36.53
CA ALA A 28 -41.19 -6.21 -35.09
C ALA A 28 -40.47 -7.51 -34.65
N ALA A 29 -40.74 -8.63 -35.34
CA ALA A 29 -40.08 -9.90 -35.08
C ALA A 29 -38.56 -9.84 -35.35
N ARG A 30 -38.14 -9.16 -36.42
CA ARG A 30 -36.71 -8.91 -36.72
C ARG A 30 -36.05 -8.04 -35.66
N SER A 31 -36.74 -7.01 -35.16
CA SER A 31 -36.24 -6.14 -34.09
C SER A 31 -36.00 -6.91 -32.78
N LEU A 32 -36.95 -7.77 -32.38
CA LEU A 32 -36.82 -8.63 -31.21
C LEU A 32 -35.68 -9.64 -31.36
N ASN A 33 -35.51 -10.23 -32.54
CA ASN A 33 -34.44 -11.18 -32.84
C ASN A 33 -33.05 -10.50 -32.87
N ASN A 34 -32.97 -9.28 -33.40
CA ASN A 34 -31.74 -8.50 -33.39
C ASN A 34 -31.36 -8.05 -31.98
N ASN A 35 -32.33 -7.70 -31.13
CA ASN A 35 -32.07 -7.35 -29.74
C ASN A 35 -31.63 -8.55 -28.90
N SER A 36 -32.17 -9.74 -29.15
CA SER A 36 -31.75 -10.98 -28.47
C SER A 36 -30.39 -11.48 -28.97
N ALA A 37 -30.08 -11.35 -30.26
CA ALA A 37 -28.74 -11.61 -30.80
C ALA A 37 -27.69 -10.61 -30.27
N SER A 38 -28.05 -9.33 -30.15
CA SER A 38 -27.23 -8.28 -29.54
C SER A 38 -26.95 -8.56 -28.05
N LEU A 39 -27.98 -8.97 -27.29
CA LEU A 39 -27.83 -9.33 -25.88
C LEU A 39 -26.96 -10.60 -25.72
N ALA A 40 -27.13 -11.60 -26.59
CA ALA A 40 -26.29 -12.80 -26.60
C ALA A 40 -24.82 -12.48 -26.96
N ALA A 41 -24.60 -11.55 -27.90
CA ALA A 41 -23.27 -11.06 -28.25
C ALA A 41 -22.64 -10.17 -27.15
N ALA A 42 -23.46 -9.43 -26.39
CA ALA A 42 -22.99 -8.69 -25.21
C ALA A 42 -22.69 -9.63 -24.03
N MET A 43 -23.42 -10.75 -23.88
CA MET A 43 -23.10 -11.76 -22.86
C MET A 43 -21.84 -12.56 -23.19
N SER A 44 -21.46 -12.71 -24.48
CA SER A 44 -20.24 -13.42 -24.87
C SER A 44 -18.93 -12.66 -24.60
N THR A 45 -19.01 -11.38 -24.20
CA THR A 45 -17.85 -10.54 -23.83
C THR A 45 -17.68 -10.35 -22.32
N THR A 46 -18.52 -10.99 -21.50
CA THR A 46 -18.46 -10.90 -20.05
C THR A 46 -18.03 -12.22 -19.41
N PHE A 47 -17.36 -12.17 -18.26
CA PHE A 47 -16.94 -13.35 -17.51
C PHE A 47 -17.53 -13.31 -16.11
N TYR A 48 -18.22 -14.39 -15.71
CA TYR A 48 -18.67 -14.61 -14.35
C TYR A 48 -17.96 -15.84 -13.76
N ARG A 49 -16.94 -15.58 -12.92
CA ARG A 49 -16.08 -16.60 -12.32
C ARG A 49 -15.40 -17.51 -13.36
N ARG A 50 -14.60 -18.43 -12.87
CA ARG A 50 -14.00 -19.53 -13.65
C ARG A 50 -14.10 -20.81 -12.83
N GLN A 51 -14.28 -21.94 -13.49
CA GLN A 51 -14.19 -23.23 -12.84
C GLN A 51 -12.73 -23.48 -12.43
N LEU A 52 -12.53 -23.96 -11.20
CA LEU A 52 -11.21 -24.38 -10.74
C LEU A 52 -10.78 -25.63 -11.53
N PRO A 53 -9.52 -25.71 -11.97
CA PRO A 53 -8.98 -26.91 -12.60
C PRO A 53 -8.96 -28.10 -11.64
N GLU A 54 -8.95 -29.33 -12.16
CA GLU A 54 -8.87 -30.56 -11.36
C GLU A 54 -7.58 -30.69 -10.55
N THR A 55 -6.55 -29.88 -10.87
CA THR A 55 -5.29 -29.84 -10.14
C THR A 55 -5.39 -29.17 -8.77
N VAL A 56 -6.53 -28.55 -8.43
CA VAL A 56 -6.75 -27.84 -7.16
C VAL A 56 -8.15 -28.14 -6.61
N VAL A 57 -8.29 -28.12 -5.29
CA VAL A 57 -9.56 -28.48 -4.62
C VAL A 57 -10.25 -27.23 -4.07
N SER A 58 -11.50 -26.98 -4.46
CA SER A 58 -12.28 -25.85 -3.94
C SER A 58 -12.44 -25.95 -2.42
N PHE A 59 -12.17 -24.87 -1.67
CA PHE A 59 -12.35 -24.82 -0.21
C PHE A 59 -13.77 -25.21 0.23
N SER A 60 -14.78 -24.81 -0.54
CA SER A 60 -16.19 -25.08 -0.22
C SER A 60 -16.69 -26.48 -0.61
N SER A 61 -15.88 -27.27 -1.32
CA SER A 61 -16.24 -28.66 -1.68
C SER A 61 -16.22 -29.58 -0.46
N ASN A 62 -16.81 -30.78 -0.58
CA ASN A 62 -16.76 -31.76 0.50
C ASN A 62 -15.32 -32.14 0.84
N GLU A 63 -14.49 -32.39 -0.18
CA GLU A 63 -13.06 -32.68 -0.03
C GLU A 63 -12.31 -31.51 0.63
N GLY A 64 -12.53 -30.28 0.16
CA GLY A 64 -11.89 -29.10 0.73
C GLY A 64 -12.25 -28.85 2.20
N ARG A 65 -13.49 -29.17 2.60
CA ARG A 65 -13.92 -29.14 4.01
C ARG A 65 -13.27 -30.25 4.83
N SER A 66 -13.12 -31.45 4.27
CA SER A 66 -12.40 -32.55 4.94
C SER A 66 -10.93 -32.23 5.16
N ILE A 67 -10.25 -31.64 4.17
CA ILE A 67 -8.85 -31.18 4.32
C ILE A 67 -8.77 -30.09 5.39
N PHE A 68 -9.70 -29.13 5.41
CA PHE A 68 -9.72 -28.08 6.44
C PHE A 68 -9.98 -28.64 7.85
N ALA A 69 -10.88 -29.61 7.99
CA ALA A 69 -11.12 -30.29 9.26
C ALA A 69 -9.86 -31.03 9.76
N SER A 70 -9.13 -31.69 8.85
CA SER A 70 -7.85 -32.32 9.13
C SER A 70 -6.80 -31.31 9.59
N ALA A 71 -6.60 -30.22 8.83
CA ALA A 71 -5.69 -29.14 9.19
C ALA A 71 -6.03 -28.52 10.55
N MET A 72 -7.32 -28.33 10.85
CA MET A 72 -7.76 -27.78 12.13
C MET A 72 -7.43 -28.73 13.29
N ALA A 73 -7.61 -30.04 13.09
CA ALA A 73 -7.29 -31.04 14.10
C ALA A 73 -5.78 -31.12 14.41
N THR A 74 -4.92 -30.77 13.46
CA THR A 74 -3.46 -30.74 13.62
C THR A 74 -2.89 -29.36 13.95
N GLY A 75 -3.74 -28.33 14.08
CA GLY A 75 -3.33 -26.95 14.36
C GLY A 75 -2.82 -26.17 13.15
N GLY A 76 -2.90 -26.73 11.94
CA GLY A 76 -2.47 -26.12 10.67
C GLY A 76 -3.32 -24.95 10.16
N THR A 77 -4.31 -24.50 10.94
CA THR A 77 -5.17 -23.36 10.61
C THR A 77 -4.84 -22.10 11.41
N ARG A 78 -3.64 -22.00 12.02
CA ARG A 78 -3.25 -20.86 12.86
C ARG A 78 -3.37 -19.51 12.14
N ALA A 79 -2.81 -19.41 10.93
CA ALA A 79 -2.87 -18.20 10.11
C ALA A 79 -4.29 -17.89 9.59
N PHE A 80 -5.13 -18.91 9.43
CA PHE A 80 -6.40 -18.82 8.72
C PHE A 80 -7.35 -17.82 9.36
N PHE A 81 -7.52 -17.88 10.68
CA PHE A 81 -8.52 -17.09 11.39
C PHE A 81 -8.26 -15.58 11.30
N ALA A 82 -7.01 -15.16 11.48
CA ALA A 82 -6.65 -13.75 11.34
C ALA A 82 -6.77 -13.28 9.88
N LEU A 83 -6.37 -14.11 8.90
CA LEU A 83 -6.44 -13.73 7.49
C LEU A 83 -7.87 -13.69 6.95
N ILE A 84 -8.74 -14.61 7.36
CA ILE A 84 -10.12 -14.69 6.84
C ILE A 84 -10.98 -13.51 7.28
N GLU A 85 -10.73 -12.96 8.47
CA GLU A 85 -11.37 -11.72 8.95
C GLU A 85 -11.05 -10.53 8.04
N GLN A 86 -9.91 -10.57 7.34
CA GLN A 86 -9.41 -9.48 6.49
C GLN A 86 -9.60 -9.74 5.00
N LEU A 87 -10.05 -10.94 4.63
CA LEU A 87 -10.10 -11.36 3.23
C LEU A 87 -11.07 -10.51 2.42
N GLN A 88 -10.53 -9.79 1.44
CA GLN A 88 -11.28 -8.93 0.53
C GLN A 88 -11.02 -9.25 -0.94
N THR A 89 -11.92 -8.75 -1.80
CA THR A 89 -11.78 -8.88 -3.25
C THR A 89 -10.88 -7.75 -3.73
N GLN A 90 -9.86 -8.08 -4.55
CA GLN A 90 -9.04 -7.04 -5.16
C GLN A 90 -9.91 -6.08 -6.01
N PRO A 91 -9.79 -4.76 -5.82
CA PRO A 91 -10.69 -3.80 -6.47
C PRO A 91 -10.39 -3.66 -7.97
N GLU A 92 -9.15 -3.97 -8.37
CA GLU A 92 -8.70 -3.93 -9.77
C GLU A 92 -8.08 -5.28 -10.17
N PRO A 93 -8.19 -5.71 -11.44
CA PRO A 93 -7.61 -6.97 -11.91
C PRO A 93 -6.10 -7.13 -11.68
N ALA A 94 -5.36 -6.02 -11.63
CA ALA A 94 -3.91 -6.01 -11.41
C ALA A 94 -3.50 -5.87 -9.93
N TYR A 95 -4.44 -5.57 -9.02
CA TYR A 95 -4.15 -5.22 -7.62
C TYR A 95 -3.91 -6.40 -6.67
N CYS A 96 -3.79 -7.64 -7.17
CA CYS A 96 -3.62 -8.81 -6.31
C CYS A 96 -2.49 -8.68 -5.27
N GLY A 97 -1.36 -8.06 -5.64
CA GLY A 97 -0.26 -7.79 -4.71
C GLY A 97 -0.61 -6.75 -3.64
N LEU A 98 -1.23 -5.63 -4.01
CA LEU A 98 -1.66 -4.60 -3.06
C LEU A 98 -2.71 -5.15 -2.09
N THR A 99 -3.73 -5.83 -2.61
CA THR A 99 -4.79 -6.43 -1.79
C THR A 99 -4.24 -7.49 -0.84
N THR A 100 -3.30 -8.33 -1.30
CA THR A 100 -2.62 -9.30 -0.45
C THR A 100 -1.87 -8.62 0.70
N LEU A 101 -1.14 -7.53 0.41
CA LEU A 101 -0.42 -6.80 1.45
C LEU A 101 -1.39 -6.11 2.44
N VAL A 102 -2.50 -5.54 1.99
CA VAL A 102 -3.54 -4.97 2.88
C VAL A 102 -4.13 -6.04 3.80
N ILE A 103 -4.45 -7.22 3.27
CA ILE A 103 -4.96 -8.35 4.07
C ILE A 103 -3.98 -8.67 5.19
N VAL A 104 -2.68 -8.77 4.88
CA VAL A 104 -1.65 -9.12 5.85
C VAL A 104 -1.41 -8.00 6.86
N LEU A 105 -1.35 -6.73 6.44
CA LEU A 105 -1.21 -5.58 7.34
C LEU A 105 -2.33 -5.51 8.37
N ASN A 106 -3.58 -5.68 7.92
CA ASN A 106 -4.73 -5.70 8.83
C ASN A 106 -4.74 -6.97 9.71
N ALA A 107 -4.31 -8.12 9.18
CA ALA A 107 -4.25 -9.37 9.95
C ALA A 107 -3.16 -9.35 11.03
N LEU A 108 -2.07 -8.63 10.78
CA LEU A 108 -1.01 -8.30 11.76
C LEU A 108 -1.41 -7.16 12.70
N ALA A 109 -2.62 -6.62 12.57
CA ALA A 109 -3.12 -5.46 13.31
C ALA A 109 -2.19 -4.23 13.25
N VAL A 110 -1.52 -4.02 12.11
CA VAL A 110 -0.72 -2.82 11.88
C VAL A 110 -1.66 -1.61 11.77
N ASP A 111 -1.45 -0.61 12.60
CA ASP A 111 -2.20 0.63 12.55
C ASP A 111 -1.66 1.52 11.42
N PRO A 112 -2.44 1.83 10.35
CA PRO A 112 -1.97 2.69 9.26
C PRO A 112 -1.71 4.13 9.71
N ARG A 113 -2.18 4.51 10.90
CA ARG A 113 -2.13 5.87 11.43
C ARG A 113 -2.67 6.89 10.41
N ARG A 114 -3.66 6.50 9.62
CA ARG A 114 -4.39 7.29 8.61
C ARG A 114 -5.86 6.92 8.67
N LEU A 115 -6.74 7.90 8.47
CA LEU A 115 -8.17 7.63 8.38
C LEU A 115 -8.46 6.91 7.06
N TRP A 116 -9.33 5.90 7.15
CA TRP A 116 -9.89 5.22 6.00
C TRP A 116 -11.26 5.80 5.68
N LYS A 117 -12.22 5.67 6.61
CA LYS A 117 -13.60 6.15 6.46
C LYS A 117 -14.12 6.66 7.78
N GLY A 118 -14.61 7.91 7.80
CA GLY A 118 -15.08 8.54 9.04
C GLY A 118 -13.98 8.55 10.12
N PRO A 119 -14.27 8.13 11.37
CA PRO A 119 -13.27 8.05 12.43
C PRO A 119 -12.38 6.80 12.36
N TRP A 120 -12.64 5.87 11.44
CA TRP A 120 -11.98 4.57 11.40
C TRP A 120 -10.64 4.64 10.66
N ARG A 121 -9.65 3.91 11.19
CA ARG A 121 -8.33 3.72 10.58
C ARG A 121 -8.23 2.26 10.16
N TRP A 122 -7.91 2.04 8.89
CA TRP A 122 -7.84 0.70 8.30
C TRP A 122 -6.99 0.75 7.04
N TYR A 123 -6.21 -0.28 6.74
CA TYR A 123 -5.51 -0.30 5.46
C TYR A 123 -6.49 -0.57 4.31
N GLU A 124 -6.29 0.17 3.24
CA GLU A 124 -6.85 -0.10 1.90
C GLU A 124 -5.74 0.10 0.86
N GLU A 125 -5.95 -0.40 -0.37
CA GLU A 125 -4.93 -0.43 -1.42
C GLU A 125 -4.44 0.97 -1.81
N SER A 126 -5.30 1.98 -1.70
CA SER A 126 -4.95 3.39 -1.99
C SER A 126 -3.85 3.94 -1.08
N MET A 127 -3.63 3.30 0.08
CA MET A 127 -2.60 3.71 1.05
C MET A 127 -1.20 3.18 0.71
N LEU A 128 -1.08 2.25 -0.25
CA LEU A 128 0.15 1.55 -0.60
C LEU A 128 0.88 2.19 -1.80
N ASN A 129 1.21 3.48 -1.70
CA ASN A 129 1.74 4.29 -2.81
C ASN A 129 3.19 4.77 -2.62
N CYS A 130 3.93 4.22 -1.67
CA CYS A 130 5.27 4.73 -1.36
C CYS A 130 6.39 4.25 -2.30
N CYS A 131 6.19 3.14 -3.01
CA CYS A 131 7.17 2.60 -3.97
C CYS A 131 6.65 2.58 -5.42
N VAL A 132 5.41 3.00 -5.66
CA VAL A 132 4.71 2.81 -6.95
C VAL A 132 3.71 3.93 -7.21
N ASP A 133 3.48 4.23 -8.48
CA ASP A 133 2.29 4.95 -8.92
C ASP A 133 1.12 3.95 -9.04
N LEU A 134 0.02 4.22 -8.36
CA LEU A 134 -1.14 3.34 -8.36
C LEU A 134 -1.84 3.26 -9.72
N GLU A 135 -1.76 4.30 -10.56
CA GLU A 135 -2.32 4.23 -11.91
C GLU A 135 -1.50 3.30 -12.81
N GLU A 136 -0.17 3.29 -12.68
CA GLU A 136 0.69 2.32 -13.37
C GLU A 136 0.40 0.88 -12.89
N VAL A 137 0.22 0.70 -11.58
CA VAL A 137 -0.11 -0.61 -11.00
C VAL A 137 -1.43 -1.17 -11.53
N LYS A 138 -2.41 -0.33 -11.91
CA LYS A 138 -3.65 -0.83 -12.54
C LYS A 138 -3.40 -1.51 -13.89
N GLU A 139 -2.38 -1.05 -14.61
CA GLU A 139 -2.04 -1.56 -15.93
C GLU A 139 -1.13 -2.79 -15.84
N THR A 140 -0.11 -2.74 -14.97
CA THR A 140 0.98 -3.73 -14.97
C THR A 140 0.95 -4.70 -13.79
N GLY A 141 0.27 -4.35 -12.71
CA GLY A 141 0.44 -5.00 -11.41
C GLY A 141 1.79 -4.66 -10.78
N ILE A 142 2.22 -5.47 -9.80
CA ILE A 142 3.50 -5.29 -9.11
C ILE A 142 4.39 -6.52 -9.22
N SER A 143 5.71 -6.30 -9.18
CA SER A 143 6.72 -7.36 -9.15
C SER A 143 6.95 -7.90 -7.72
N PHE A 144 7.69 -9.01 -7.62
CA PHE A 144 8.16 -9.56 -6.33
C PHE A 144 8.94 -8.53 -5.51
N ASP A 145 9.91 -7.84 -6.11
CA ASP A 145 10.74 -6.85 -5.41
C ASP A 145 9.92 -5.61 -5.00
N THR A 146 8.96 -5.21 -5.83
CA THR A 146 8.02 -4.13 -5.53
C THR A 146 7.15 -4.45 -4.32
N PHE A 147 6.65 -5.68 -4.22
CA PHE A 147 5.90 -6.12 -3.04
C PHE A 147 6.75 -6.03 -1.77
N VAL A 148 8.02 -6.48 -1.82
CA VAL A 148 8.98 -6.36 -0.71
C VAL A 148 9.17 -4.90 -0.29
N CYS A 149 9.34 -3.99 -1.26
CA CYS A 149 9.48 -2.56 -0.99
C CYS A 149 8.26 -2.00 -0.25
N LEU A 150 7.06 -2.31 -0.75
CA LEU A 150 5.81 -1.85 -0.15
C LEU A 150 5.63 -2.39 1.27
N ALA A 151 5.93 -3.67 1.51
CA ALA A 151 5.84 -4.27 2.83
C ALA A 151 6.80 -3.61 3.84
N LYS A 152 8.08 -3.44 3.46
CA LYS A 152 9.08 -2.75 4.29
C LYS A 152 8.70 -1.30 4.58
N CYS A 153 8.17 -0.60 3.58
CA CYS A 153 7.70 0.77 3.70
C CYS A 153 6.56 0.93 4.73
N GLN A 154 5.72 -0.10 4.90
CA GLN A 154 4.67 -0.12 5.93
C GLN A 154 5.18 -0.57 7.31
N GLY A 155 6.50 -0.79 7.47
CA GLY A 155 7.11 -1.16 8.74
C GLY A 155 7.10 -2.65 9.05
N LEU A 156 6.88 -3.52 8.05
CA LEU A 156 6.93 -4.97 8.27
C LEU A 156 8.37 -5.49 8.22
N GLY A 157 8.66 -6.48 9.06
CA GLY A 157 9.76 -7.40 8.85
C GLY A 157 9.48 -8.25 7.61
N VAL A 158 10.46 -8.37 6.72
CA VAL A 158 10.29 -9.10 5.45
C VAL A 158 11.45 -10.04 5.24
N ASP A 159 11.18 -11.34 5.31
CA ASP A 159 12.06 -12.40 4.83
C ASP A 159 11.52 -12.91 3.50
N ALA A 160 12.20 -12.58 2.40
CA ALA A 160 11.75 -12.85 1.05
C ALA A 160 12.71 -13.81 0.36
N THR A 161 12.18 -14.95 -0.08
CA THR A 161 12.97 -16.00 -0.71
C THR A 161 12.46 -16.26 -2.12
N ARG A 162 13.36 -16.19 -3.10
CA ARG A 162 13.04 -16.61 -4.47
C ARG A 162 13.12 -18.12 -4.59
N ALA A 163 12.22 -18.70 -5.38
CA ALA A 163 12.16 -20.14 -5.54
C ALA A 163 13.41 -20.73 -6.22
N SER A 164 14.13 -19.96 -7.04
CA SER A 164 15.42 -20.37 -7.60
C SER A 164 16.51 -20.57 -6.55
N ASP A 165 16.36 -19.92 -5.39
CA ASP A 165 17.36 -19.84 -4.34
C ASP A 165 16.96 -20.69 -3.11
N SER A 166 15.99 -21.58 -3.27
CA SER A 166 15.36 -22.37 -2.21
C SER A 166 14.96 -23.77 -2.73
N SER A 167 14.59 -24.66 -1.83
CA SER A 167 14.08 -25.99 -2.12
C SER A 167 12.62 -26.18 -1.67
N LEU A 168 11.98 -27.23 -2.17
CA LEU A 168 10.64 -27.63 -1.70
C LEU A 168 10.63 -27.89 -0.19
N ASP A 169 11.72 -28.45 0.35
CA ASP A 169 11.83 -28.74 1.78
C ASP A 169 11.96 -27.46 2.61
N ASP A 170 12.72 -26.47 2.15
CA ASP A 170 12.80 -25.14 2.79
C ASP A 170 11.44 -24.43 2.77
N PHE A 171 10.73 -24.49 1.63
CA PHE A 171 9.38 -23.95 1.52
C PHE A 171 8.39 -24.66 2.45
N ARG A 172 8.47 -25.98 2.56
CA ARG A 172 7.65 -26.76 3.50
C ARG A 172 7.92 -26.37 4.95
N GLN A 173 9.19 -26.16 5.31
CA GLN A 173 9.56 -25.69 6.64
C GLN A 173 8.98 -24.30 6.93
N ALA A 174 9.05 -23.36 5.98
CA ALA A 174 8.45 -22.03 6.11
C ALA A 174 6.92 -22.11 6.28
N VAL A 175 6.24 -22.97 5.52
CA VAL A 175 4.79 -23.21 5.66
C VAL A 175 4.46 -23.78 7.04
N LYS A 176 5.20 -24.79 7.51
CA LYS A 176 5.00 -25.39 8.84
C LYS A 176 5.23 -24.36 9.95
N GLN A 177 6.30 -23.58 9.87
CA GLN A 177 6.60 -22.52 10.84
C GLN A 177 5.44 -21.52 10.97
N ILE A 178 4.82 -21.11 9.86
CA ILE A 178 3.76 -20.10 9.92
C ILE A 178 2.38 -20.70 10.25
N CYS A 179 2.07 -21.88 9.71
CA CYS A 179 0.73 -22.45 9.83
C CYS A 179 0.55 -23.37 11.05
N THR A 180 1.62 -24.00 11.56
CA THR A 180 1.55 -25.05 12.58
C THR A 180 2.32 -24.75 13.87
N ASP A 181 3.19 -23.73 13.91
CA ASP A 181 4.04 -23.48 15.08
C ASP A 181 3.19 -23.17 16.33
N GLN A 182 3.42 -24.00 17.36
CA GLN A 182 2.73 -23.99 18.65
C GLN A 182 3.58 -23.38 19.78
N THR A 183 4.78 -22.87 19.47
CA THR A 183 5.70 -22.30 20.48
C THR A 183 5.12 -21.10 21.22
N THR A 184 4.10 -20.46 20.67
CA THR A 184 3.29 -19.46 21.36
C THR A 184 1.91 -20.04 21.68
N SER A 185 1.44 -19.84 22.91
CA SER A 185 0.17 -20.37 23.41
C SER A 185 -0.99 -20.17 22.40
N SER A 186 -1.96 -21.09 22.41
CA SER A 186 -3.18 -21.05 21.56
C SER A 186 -3.98 -19.74 21.64
N CYS A 187 -3.64 -18.84 22.56
CA CYS A 187 -4.30 -17.56 22.79
C CYS A 187 -3.56 -16.35 22.15
N THR A 188 -2.47 -16.58 21.42
CA THR A 188 -1.69 -15.50 20.79
C THR A 188 -2.10 -15.27 19.34
N HIS A 189 -2.44 -14.02 19.00
CA HIS A 189 -2.63 -13.60 17.61
C HIS A 189 -1.37 -13.91 16.78
N PRO A 190 -1.50 -14.34 15.51
CA PRO A 190 -0.33 -14.55 14.66
C PRO A 190 0.44 -13.24 14.43
N THR A 191 1.76 -13.27 14.64
CA THR A 191 2.68 -12.13 14.43
C THR A 191 3.40 -12.20 13.09
N SER A 192 3.13 -13.24 12.29
CA SER A 192 3.69 -13.40 10.96
C SER A 192 2.76 -14.20 10.05
N PHE A 193 2.89 -13.94 8.74
CA PHE A 193 2.12 -14.61 7.69
C PHE A 193 3.01 -14.90 6.48
N LEU A 194 2.65 -15.95 5.75
CA LEU A 194 3.36 -16.40 4.55
C LEU A 194 2.57 -16.01 3.30
N ILE A 195 3.25 -15.33 2.38
CA ILE A 195 2.71 -14.85 1.12
C ILE A 195 3.46 -15.55 0.00
N VAL A 196 2.74 -15.94 -1.06
CA VAL A 196 3.35 -16.48 -2.27
C VAL A 196 3.11 -15.56 -3.45
N SER A 197 4.15 -15.42 -4.27
CA SER A 197 4.07 -14.91 -5.63
C SER A 197 4.24 -16.11 -6.57
N TYR A 198 3.23 -16.43 -7.36
CA TYR A 198 3.23 -17.65 -8.17
C TYR A 198 2.63 -17.42 -9.55
N THR A 199 2.92 -18.32 -10.51
CA THR A 199 2.21 -18.31 -11.79
C THR A 199 0.99 -19.23 -11.76
N ARG A 200 -0.15 -18.69 -12.20
CA ARG A 200 -1.39 -19.45 -12.38
C ARG A 200 -1.28 -20.53 -13.45
N LYS A 201 -0.33 -20.41 -14.39
CA LYS A 201 -0.16 -21.35 -15.50
C LYS A 201 0.14 -22.78 -15.04
N VAL A 202 1.01 -22.93 -14.03
CA VAL A 202 1.38 -24.24 -13.47
C VAL A 202 0.17 -24.90 -12.81
N LEU A 203 -0.65 -24.11 -12.10
CA LEU A 203 -1.92 -24.57 -11.52
C LEU A 203 -3.06 -24.75 -12.54
N ARG A 204 -2.78 -24.58 -13.85
CA ARG A 204 -3.76 -24.59 -14.95
C ARG A 204 -4.89 -23.57 -14.80
N GLN A 205 -4.66 -22.51 -14.04
CA GLN A 205 -5.61 -21.42 -13.81
C GLN A 205 -5.49 -20.33 -14.88
N THR A 206 -6.57 -19.57 -15.10
CA THR A 206 -6.57 -18.45 -16.04
C THR A 206 -5.84 -17.23 -15.47
N GLY A 207 -4.74 -16.84 -16.10
CA GLY A 207 -3.94 -15.66 -15.76
C GLY A 207 -2.45 -15.94 -15.82
N THR A 208 -1.64 -14.94 -15.45
CA THR A 208 -0.17 -15.02 -15.44
C THR A 208 0.34 -15.11 -14.00
N GLY A 209 0.90 -14.02 -13.45
CA GLY A 209 1.37 -13.93 -12.06
C GLY A 209 0.24 -13.60 -11.09
N HIS A 210 0.38 -14.03 -9.83
CA HIS A 210 -0.56 -13.72 -8.77
C HIS A 210 0.12 -13.69 -7.40
N PHE A 211 -0.43 -12.91 -6.48
CA PHE A 211 -0.06 -12.90 -5.07
C PHE A 211 -1.24 -13.38 -4.24
N SER A 212 -0.98 -14.17 -3.21
CA SER A 212 -1.98 -14.56 -2.22
C SER A 212 -1.31 -14.98 -0.91
N PRO A 213 -1.97 -14.77 0.25
CA PRO A 213 -1.51 -15.35 1.49
C PRO A 213 -1.88 -16.84 1.58
N ILE A 214 -1.04 -17.61 2.26
CA ILE A 214 -1.34 -18.98 2.67
C ILE A 214 -2.11 -18.94 3.98
N GLY A 215 -3.35 -19.44 3.95
CA GLY A 215 -4.25 -19.43 5.10
C GLY A 215 -4.08 -20.63 6.02
N ALA A 216 -3.80 -21.81 5.48
CA ALA A 216 -3.71 -23.04 6.25
C ALA A 216 -2.81 -24.08 5.57
N TYR A 217 -2.37 -25.06 6.33
CA TYR A 217 -1.62 -26.22 5.88
C TYR A 217 -2.21 -27.49 6.46
N ASP A 218 -2.44 -28.49 5.62
CA ASP A 218 -2.78 -29.85 6.02
C ASP A 218 -1.60 -30.78 5.72
N GLU A 219 -0.99 -31.32 6.78
CA GLU A 219 0.16 -32.20 6.66
C GLU A 219 -0.21 -33.57 6.08
N ALA A 220 -1.42 -34.09 6.38
CA ALA A 220 -1.87 -35.39 5.91
C ALA A 220 -1.99 -35.46 4.38
N SER A 221 -2.45 -34.37 3.76
CA SER A 221 -2.55 -34.25 2.31
C SER A 221 -1.42 -33.44 1.66
N ASP A 222 -0.41 -33.00 2.42
CA ASP A 222 0.65 -32.05 2.02
C ASP A 222 0.11 -30.91 1.13
N SER A 223 -0.94 -30.24 1.62
CA SER A 223 -1.68 -29.22 0.86
C SER A 223 -1.81 -27.92 1.63
N VAL A 224 -1.75 -26.79 0.92
CA VAL A 224 -1.92 -25.45 1.47
C VAL A 224 -3.18 -24.78 0.93
N LEU A 225 -3.83 -23.97 1.76
CA LEU A 225 -5.00 -23.19 1.40
C LEU A 225 -4.58 -21.80 0.91
N LEU A 226 -4.77 -21.52 -0.38
CA LEU A 226 -4.56 -20.18 -0.94
C LEU A 226 -5.82 -19.33 -0.76
N LEU A 227 -5.67 -18.15 -0.18
CA LEU A 227 -6.74 -17.17 -0.04
C LEU A 227 -6.71 -16.19 -1.23
N ASP A 228 -7.14 -16.68 -2.40
CA ASP A 228 -7.13 -15.94 -3.68
C ASP A 228 -7.90 -14.60 -3.59
N THR A 229 -7.20 -13.49 -3.85
CA THR A 229 -7.77 -12.14 -3.79
C THR A 229 -8.65 -11.82 -4.99
N ALA A 230 -8.49 -12.52 -6.11
CA ALA A 230 -9.34 -12.41 -7.30
C ALA A 230 -10.64 -13.20 -7.12
N ARG A 231 -11.40 -12.88 -6.06
CA ARG A 231 -12.61 -13.60 -5.64
C ARG A 231 -13.72 -13.62 -6.69
N PHE A 232 -13.73 -12.65 -7.60
CA PHE A 232 -14.60 -12.61 -8.77
C PHE A 232 -14.27 -13.69 -9.82
N LYS A 233 -13.07 -14.29 -9.74
CA LYS A 233 -12.56 -15.34 -10.63
C LYS A 233 -12.55 -16.71 -9.94
N TYR A 234 -11.82 -16.85 -8.84
CA TYR A 234 -11.72 -18.09 -8.05
C TYR A 234 -11.96 -17.83 -6.56
N GLY A 235 -12.53 -18.81 -5.86
CA GLY A 235 -12.58 -18.77 -4.39
C GLY A 235 -11.29 -19.32 -3.76
N PRO A 236 -11.18 -19.32 -2.43
CA PRO A 236 -10.13 -20.05 -1.74
C PRO A 236 -10.08 -21.51 -2.17
N HIS A 237 -8.88 -22.05 -2.32
CA HIS A 237 -8.68 -23.40 -2.83
C HIS A 237 -7.39 -24.02 -2.27
N TRP A 238 -7.43 -25.33 -2.11
CA TRP A 238 -6.30 -26.14 -1.69
C TRP A 238 -5.43 -26.50 -2.89
N VAL A 239 -4.12 -26.42 -2.70
CA VAL A 239 -3.10 -26.77 -3.69
C VAL A 239 -2.08 -27.68 -3.01
N LYS A 240 -1.65 -28.73 -3.71
CA LYS A 240 -0.53 -29.57 -3.27
C LYS A 240 0.73 -28.72 -3.15
N LEU A 241 1.49 -28.93 -2.07
CA LEU A 241 2.61 -28.06 -1.74
C LEU A 241 3.72 -28.08 -2.81
N ASP A 242 4.04 -29.26 -3.34
CA ASP A 242 4.97 -29.46 -4.45
C ASP A 242 4.54 -28.72 -5.71
N LEU A 243 3.27 -28.84 -6.10
CA LEU A 243 2.70 -28.15 -7.25
C LEU A 243 2.71 -26.63 -7.07
N LEU A 244 2.48 -26.14 -5.84
CA LEU A 244 2.60 -24.71 -5.56
C LEU A 244 4.05 -24.25 -5.67
N PHE A 245 5.02 -25.01 -5.14
CA PHE A 245 6.45 -24.68 -5.26
C PHE A 245 6.88 -24.63 -6.72
N ASP A 246 6.46 -25.59 -7.54
CA ASP A 246 6.66 -25.58 -8.99
C ASP A 246 6.08 -24.31 -9.66
N ALA A 247 4.99 -23.75 -9.11
CA ALA A 247 4.40 -22.50 -9.60
C ALA A 247 5.22 -21.24 -9.22
N LEU A 248 6.17 -21.33 -8.29
CA LEU A 248 7.05 -20.22 -7.90
C LEU A 248 8.29 -20.12 -8.81
N ILE A 249 8.74 -21.23 -9.39
CA ILE A 249 9.99 -21.36 -10.15
C ILE A 249 9.97 -20.57 -11.48
N PRO A 250 8.92 -20.62 -12.32
CA PRO A 250 8.93 -19.97 -13.63
C PRO A 250 9.19 -18.46 -13.55
N LEU A 251 10.07 -17.99 -14.44
CA LEU A 251 10.48 -16.59 -14.49
C LEU A 251 9.28 -15.66 -14.73
N ASP A 252 9.29 -14.51 -14.04
CA ASP A 252 8.42 -13.40 -14.37
C ASP A 252 8.98 -12.65 -15.59
N SER A 253 8.19 -12.54 -16.66
CA SER A 253 8.61 -11.88 -17.89
C SER A 253 8.98 -10.40 -17.70
N SER A 254 8.43 -9.74 -16.67
CA SER A 254 8.73 -8.33 -16.38
C SER A 254 10.10 -8.12 -15.72
N THR A 255 10.62 -9.13 -15.00
CA THR A 255 11.87 -9.00 -14.22
C THR A 255 12.97 -9.96 -14.64
N GLY A 256 12.64 -11.00 -15.41
CA GLY A 256 13.57 -12.08 -15.76
C GLY A 256 13.99 -12.96 -14.59
N LYS A 257 13.37 -12.82 -13.41
CA LYS A 257 13.70 -13.57 -12.18
C LYS A 257 12.55 -14.50 -11.80
N SER A 258 12.84 -15.58 -11.06
CA SER A 258 11.79 -16.45 -10.52
C SER A 258 10.90 -15.68 -9.55
N ARG A 259 9.70 -16.19 -9.30
CA ARG A 259 8.88 -15.71 -8.18
C ARG A 259 9.37 -16.36 -6.89
N GLY A 260 8.50 -16.51 -5.89
CA GLY A 260 8.92 -17.02 -4.59
C GLY A 260 7.87 -16.82 -3.50
N TYR A 261 8.33 -16.89 -2.26
CA TYR A 261 7.52 -16.71 -1.07
C TYR A 261 8.16 -15.69 -0.13
N MET A 262 7.35 -15.13 0.76
CA MET A 262 7.78 -14.12 1.73
C MET A 262 7.09 -14.35 3.06
N ILE A 263 7.87 -14.36 4.14
CA ILE A 263 7.35 -14.25 5.49
C ILE A 263 7.32 -12.78 5.85
N LEU A 264 6.12 -12.27 6.13
CA LEU A 264 5.93 -10.93 6.66
C LEU A 264 5.67 -11.04 8.14
N SER A 265 6.44 -10.31 8.95
CA SER A 265 6.29 -10.28 10.40
C SER A 265 6.09 -8.87 10.90
N TYR A 266 5.40 -8.79 12.04
CA TYR A 266 5.25 -7.56 12.79
C TYR A 266 5.28 -7.91 14.27
N ASP A 267 6.26 -7.36 14.98
CA ASP A 267 6.49 -7.54 16.41
C ASP A 267 5.67 -6.56 17.26
N GLY A 268 4.96 -5.62 16.64
CA GLY A 268 4.28 -4.52 17.33
C GLY A 268 2.95 -4.87 18.00
N VAL A 269 2.70 -6.14 18.37
CA VAL A 269 1.53 -6.57 19.16
C VAL A 269 1.96 -7.54 20.28
N GLU A 270 2.52 -7.02 21.38
CA GLU A 270 2.42 -7.76 22.65
C GLU A 270 0.96 -7.73 23.08
N GLN A 271 0.25 -8.83 22.83
CA GLN A 271 -1.03 -9.08 23.47
C GLN A 271 -0.81 -10.20 24.47
N ASP A 272 -0.30 -9.83 25.64
CA ASP A 272 -0.27 -10.74 26.77
C ASP A 272 -1.72 -11.00 27.19
N CYS A 273 -2.19 -12.24 27.03
CA CYS A 273 -3.57 -12.63 27.30
C CYS A 273 -3.99 -12.46 28.77
N CYS A 274 -3.03 -12.11 29.65
CA CYS A 274 -3.22 -11.94 31.08
C CYS A 274 -3.06 -10.51 31.59
N ASP A 275 -2.61 -9.55 30.78
CA ASP A 275 -2.42 -8.17 31.23
C ASP A 275 -3.24 -7.19 30.38
N ARG A 276 -4.15 -6.45 31.03
CA ARG A 276 -5.06 -5.50 30.37
C ARG A 276 -4.39 -4.16 30.06
N ASN A 277 -3.06 -4.09 30.10
CA ASN A 277 -2.31 -2.85 29.93
C ASN A 277 -1.00 -3.08 29.17
N LYS A 278 -0.82 -2.29 28.08
CA LYS A 278 0.43 -1.96 27.33
C LYS A 278 0.84 -2.97 26.23
N HIS A 279 1.45 -2.62 25.09
CA HIS A 279 1.73 -1.36 24.38
C HIS A 279 1.97 -1.73 22.88
N LEU A 280 1.21 -1.22 21.91
CA LEU A 280 1.53 -1.38 20.48
C LEU A 280 2.38 -0.21 19.96
N SER A 281 3.71 -0.33 19.92
CA SER A 281 4.56 0.36 18.91
C SER A 281 6.04 -0.02 18.99
N HIS A 282 6.64 -0.42 17.84
CA HIS A 282 8.07 -0.30 17.54
C HIS A 282 8.21 0.27 16.10
N LEU A 283 8.99 1.35 15.91
CA LEU A 283 8.79 2.44 14.92
C LEU A 283 9.08 2.17 13.41
N PRO A 284 8.49 2.94 12.45
CA PRO A 284 8.86 2.96 11.01
C PRO A 284 9.86 4.08 10.57
N LEU A 285 10.55 3.85 9.43
CA LEU A 285 11.66 4.53 8.67
C LEU A 285 11.93 6.06 8.72
N SER A 286 11.17 6.88 9.43
CA SER A 286 11.61 8.23 9.85
C SER A 286 11.18 8.40 11.29
N ILE A 287 12.14 8.76 12.13
CA ILE A 287 11.90 8.96 13.54
C ILE A 287 11.28 10.33 13.74
N MET A 288 11.62 11.35 12.93
CA MET A 288 11.20 12.74 13.16
C MET A 288 10.17 13.31 12.18
N PHE A 289 10.20 12.98 10.88
CA PHE A 289 9.35 13.63 9.87
C PHE A 289 8.75 12.71 8.80
N ARG A 290 7.48 12.91 8.47
CA ARG A 290 6.84 12.32 7.29
C ARG A 290 6.89 13.31 6.11
N PRO A 291 7.50 12.96 4.96
CA PRO A 291 7.40 13.77 3.74
C PRO A 291 5.98 13.72 3.16
N LYS A 292 5.49 14.84 2.62
CA LYS A 292 4.24 14.88 1.85
C LYS A 292 4.52 14.80 0.35
N ASN A 293 4.34 13.63 -0.24
CA ASN A 293 4.45 13.44 -1.69
C ASN A 293 3.11 13.71 -2.37
N CYS A 294 2.70 14.98 -2.50
CA CYS A 294 1.72 15.49 -3.48
C CYS A 294 1.21 16.90 -3.09
N SER A 295 2.03 17.94 -3.23
CA SER A 295 1.49 19.30 -3.25
C SER A 295 2.10 20.14 -4.37
N SER A 296 1.28 21.00 -4.97
CA SER A 296 1.74 22.01 -5.93
C SER A 296 2.80 22.95 -5.32
N SER A 297 2.87 23.02 -4.00
CA SER A 297 3.83 23.81 -3.23
C SER A 297 5.24 23.22 -3.30
N VAL A 298 5.40 21.89 -3.25
CA VAL A 298 6.73 21.24 -3.37
C VAL A 298 7.33 21.45 -4.76
N LYS A 299 6.52 21.32 -5.81
CA LYS A 299 6.92 21.63 -7.20
C LYS A 299 7.39 23.08 -7.38
N LYS A 300 6.64 24.03 -6.81
CA LYS A 300 7.01 25.46 -6.83
C LYS A 300 8.27 25.73 -6.01
N TYR A 301 8.47 25.01 -4.92
CA TYR A 301 9.67 25.15 -4.10
C TYR A 301 10.90 24.60 -4.82
N LYS A 302 10.79 23.46 -5.50
CA LYS A 302 11.85 22.91 -6.35
C LYS A 302 12.29 23.94 -7.42
N GLN A 303 11.32 24.53 -8.13
CA GLN A 303 11.61 25.58 -9.12
C GLN A 303 12.30 26.79 -8.48
N PHE A 304 11.83 27.24 -7.31
CA PHE A 304 12.46 28.32 -6.56
C PHE A 304 13.91 28.00 -6.15
N VAL A 305 14.18 26.78 -5.67
CA VAL A 305 15.55 26.34 -5.32
C VAL A 305 16.45 26.36 -6.56
N GLU A 306 15.95 25.87 -7.70
CA GLU A 306 16.70 25.87 -8.97
C GLU A 306 16.99 27.29 -9.47
N GLU A 307 16.03 28.22 -9.38
CA GLU A 307 16.20 29.63 -9.77
C GLU A 307 17.17 30.38 -8.83
N LYS A 308 17.09 30.12 -7.53
CA LYS A 308 18.01 30.71 -6.54
C LYS A 308 19.43 30.22 -6.72
N ARG A 309 19.63 28.92 -6.98
CA ARG A 309 20.96 28.39 -7.30
C ARG A 309 21.56 29.03 -8.56
N LYS A 310 20.72 29.32 -9.57
CA LYS A 310 21.17 29.99 -10.81
C LYS A 310 21.55 31.46 -10.62
N SER A 311 21.01 32.12 -9.59
CA SER A 311 21.23 33.55 -9.33
C SER A 311 22.21 33.84 -8.19
N ALA A 312 22.65 32.82 -7.44
CA ALA A 312 23.62 32.94 -6.36
C ALA A 312 25.06 32.82 -6.87
N ASP A 313 25.96 33.69 -6.39
CA ASP A 313 27.38 33.71 -6.79
C ASP A 313 28.14 32.41 -6.47
N ASN A 314 27.72 31.67 -5.43
CA ASN A 314 28.31 30.39 -5.03
C ASN A 314 27.52 29.17 -5.52
N GLY A 315 26.43 29.37 -6.27
CA GLY A 315 25.58 28.31 -6.81
C GLY A 315 24.72 27.57 -5.78
N GLU A 316 24.70 28.00 -4.51
CA GLU A 316 23.96 27.34 -3.44
C GLU A 316 22.87 28.25 -2.89
N ILE A 317 21.77 27.64 -2.43
CA ILE A 317 20.72 28.37 -1.74
C ILE A 317 21.16 28.70 -0.33
N ASP A 318 20.89 29.92 0.14
CA ASP A 318 21.18 30.31 1.51
C ASP A 318 20.01 29.94 2.45
N VAL A 319 20.34 29.69 3.72
CA VAL A 319 19.37 29.28 4.74
C VAL A 319 18.27 30.34 4.95
N LYS A 320 18.59 31.64 4.81
CA LYS A 320 17.61 32.73 5.00
C LYS A 320 16.59 32.76 3.87
N SER A 321 16.99 32.48 2.63
CA SER A 321 16.08 32.31 1.49
C SER A 321 15.13 31.13 1.67
N VAL A 322 15.62 29.99 2.17
CA VAL A 322 14.77 28.82 2.48
C VAL A 322 13.75 29.16 3.56
N ILE A 323 14.20 29.79 4.65
CA ILE A 323 13.33 30.24 5.73
C ILE A 323 12.29 31.24 5.20
N SER A 324 12.71 32.27 4.46
CA SER A 324 11.80 33.28 3.90
C SER A 324 10.72 32.63 3.03
N TYR A 325 11.10 31.69 2.16
CA TYR A 325 10.16 30.99 1.29
C TYR A 325 9.11 30.22 2.10
N TRP A 326 9.56 29.34 2.98
CA TRP A 326 8.67 28.46 3.74
C TRP A 326 7.97 29.15 4.91
N THR A 327 8.32 30.39 5.21
CA THR A 327 7.62 31.22 6.19
C THR A 327 6.80 32.35 5.58
N ARG A 328 6.82 32.50 4.25
CA ARG A 328 6.27 33.66 3.53
C ARG A 328 6.78 34.97 4.13
N ASP A 329 8.09 35.14 4.11
CA ASP A 329 8.82 36.28 4.66
C ASP A 329 8.60 36.47 6.17
N TYR A 330 8.85 35.39 6.92
CA TYR A 330 8.81 35.36 8.38
C TYR A 330 7.42 35.61 9.00
N THR A 331 6.36 35.54 8.19
CA THR A 331 4.98 35.80 8.64
C THR A 331 4.26 34.55 9.15
N ASN A 332 4.62 33.35 8.69
CA ASN A 332 3.98 32.10 9.09
C ASN A 332 4.96 30.92 9.16
N SER A 333 5.36 30.54 10.36
CA SER A 333 6.30 29.44 10.64
C SER A 333 5.76 28.03 10.35
N THR A 334 4.47 27.88 10.08
CA THR A 334 3.82 26.58 9.88
C THR A 334 3.72 26.16 8.42
N PHE A 335 4.00 27.04 7.46
CA PHE A 335 3.81 26.76 6.03
C PHE A 335 4.76 25.68 5.48
N VAL A 336 5.90 25.43 6.14
CA VAL A 336 6.77 24.27 5.89
C VAL A 336 6.06 22.91 6.04
N ARG A 337 4.90 22.87 6.72
CA ARG A 337 4.06 21.66 6.85
C ARG A 337 3.49 21.14 5.53
N GLU A 338 3.51 21.95 4.48
CA GLU A 338 3.19 21.53 3.11
C GLU A 338 4.22 20.53 2.55
N LEU A 339 5.44 20.50 3.12
CA LEU A 339 6.53 19.62 2.72
C LEU A 339 6.78 18.47 3.72
N ILE A 340 6.83 18.78 5.03
CA ILE A 340 7.15 17.81 6.09
C ILE A 340 6.19 17.90 7.28
N GLN A 341 5.88 16.76 7.89
CA GLN A 341 5.09 16.71 9.13
C GLN A 341 5.84 15.98 10.26
N PRO A 342 5.87 16.50 11.50
CA PRO A 342 6.43 15.77 12.64
C PRO A 342 5.81 14.38 12.86
N GLN A 343 6.63 13.39 13.19
CA GLN A 343 6.23 12.03 13.56
C GLN A 343 5.73 11.95 15.01
N LEU A 344 5.03 10.87 15.32
CA LEU A 344 4.54 10.63 16.68
C LEU A 344 5.71 10.40 17.64
N ARG A 345 5.59 10.91 18.87
CA ARG A 345 6.64 10.73 19.89
C ARG A 345 6.83 9.23 20.20
N PRO A 346 8.07 8.72 20.23
CA PRO A 346 8.34 7.36 20.67
C PRO A 346 7.92 7.12 22.12
N VAL A 347 7.61 5.87 22.44
CA VAL A 347 7.20 5.46 23.79
C VAL A 347 8.32 4.72 24.51
N ASP A 348 9.22 4.10 23.76
CA ASP A 348 10.40 3.42 24.32
C ASP A 348 11.46 4.43 24.78
N VAL A 349 12.08 4.14 25.94
CA VAL A 349 13.04 5.05 26.58
C VAL A 349 14.29 5.25 25.73
N LYS A 350 14.75 4.22 24.99
CA LYS A 350 15.92 4.32 24.11
C LYS A 350 15.60 5.14 22.86
N GLU A 351 14.40 4.95 22.31
CA GLU A 351 13.93 5.74 21.16
C GLU A 351 13.70 7.22 21.52
N ILE A 352 13.20 7.51 22.73
CA ILE A 352 13.08 8.89 23.24
C ILE A 352 14.46 9.54 23.36
N ALA A 353 15.43 8.85 23.97
CA ALA A 353 16.80 9.36 24.11
C ALA A 353 17.46 9.59 22.74
N MET A 354 17.15 8.75 21.74
CA MET A 354 17.63 8.89 20.37
C MET A 354 17.05 10.14 19.70
N VAL A 355 15.74 10.41 19.84
CA VAL A 355 15.11 11.64 19.35
C VAL A 355 15.71 12.88 19.99
N GLU A 356 15.89 12.88 21.31
CA GLU A 356 16.48 14.02 22.03
C GLU A 356 17.92 14.30 21.56
N SER A 357 18.72 13.25 21.35
CA SER A 357 20.08 13.35 20.82
C SER A 357 20.11 13.94 19.40
N MET A 358 19.15 13.57 18.54
CA MET A 358 19.01 14.16 17.20
C MET A 358 18.64 15.64 17.25
N GLN A 359 17.76 16.04 18.17
CA GLN A 359 17.37 17.45 18.32
C GLN A 359 18.54 18.33 18.78
N ASP A 360 19.37 17.84 19.69
CA ASP A 360 20.56 18.56 20.15
C ASP A 360 21.63 18.70 19.05
N LEU A 361 21.77 17.67 18.21
CA LEU A 361 22.63 17.71 17.03
C LEU A 361 22.19 18.82 16.07
N ILE A 362 20.90 18.88 15.73
CA ILE A 362 20.35 19.90 14.84
C ILE A 362 20.59 21.32 15.37
N LYS A 363 20.33 21.55 16.67
CA LYS A 363 20.57 22.85 17.30
C LYS A 363 22.04 23.24 17.25
N THR A 364 22.95 22.28 17.42
CA THR A 364 24.40 22.53 17.32
C THR A 364 24.80 22.94 15.90
N MET A 365 24.27 22.25 14.88
CA MET A 365 24.50 22.60 13.48
C MET A 365 23.95 23.98 13.11
N ILE A 366 22.77 24.34 13.62
CA ILE A 366 22.20 25.68 13.43
C ILE A 366 23.14 26.75 13.97
N ARG A 367 23.66 26.58 15.20
CA ARG A 367 24.62 27.53 15.81
C ARG A 367 25.89 27.70 14.98
N ALA A 368 26.40 26.60 14.45
CA ALA A 368 27.61 26.60 13.62
C ALA A 368 27.38 27.28 12.25
N THR A 369 26.15 27.22 11.73
CA THR A 369 25.79 27.78 10.43
C THR A 369 25.44 29.27 10.53
N ASP A 370 24.53 29.63 11.44
CA ASP A 370 24.18 31.02 11.78
C ASP A 370 23.48 31.03 13.16
N ALA A 371 24.23 31.40 14.20
CA ALA A 371 23.71 31.42 15.57
C ALA A 371 22.51 32.35 15.77
N SER A 372 22.37 33.41 14.95
CA SER A 372 21.27 34.37 15.06
C SER A 372 19.90 33.75 14.77
N LEU A 373 19.86 32.60 14.08
CA LEU A 373 18.61 31.90 13.75
C LEU A 373 17.89 31.37 15.01
N LEU A 374 18.61 31.06 16.09
CA LEU A 374 18.02 30.60 17.35
C LEU A 374 17.45 31.73 18.21
N ASP A 375 17.85 32.98 17.94
CA ASP A 375 17.40 34.17 18.67
C ASP A 375 16.20 34.85 17.98
N THR A 376 15.76 34.35 16.82
CA THR A 376 14.60 34.88 16.10
C THR A 376 13.30 34.54 16.84
N ASN A 377 12.28 35.43 16.75
CA ASN A 377 10.92 35.24 17.31
C ASN A 377 10.19 33.95 16.85
N LEU A 378 10.82 33.15 15.98
CA LEU A 378 10.36 31.84 15.53
C LEU A 378 10.63 30.72 16.56
N THR A 379 11.47 30.95 17.57
CA THR A 379 11.84 29.93 18.58
C THR A 379 10.89 29.86 19.77
N SER A 380 10.10 30.90 20.04
CA SER A 380 9.23 30.98 21.22
C SER A 380 7.87 30.29 21.07
N ASN A 381 7.49 29.89 19.86
CA ASN A 381 6.28 29.13 19.60
C ASN A 381 6.66 27.75 19.03
N GLY A 382 6.85 26.78 19.92
CA GLY A 382 6.86 25.37 19.52
C GLY A 382 5.65 25.09 18.62
N MET A 383 5.85 24.28 17.58
CA MET A 383 4.89 24.02 16.51
C MET A 383 3.60 23.37 17.03
N SER A 384 2.76 24.17 17.67
CA SER A 384 1.46 23.79 18.14
C SER A 384 0.47 23.91 16.99
N CYS A 385 -0.19 22.80 16.60
CA CYS A 385 -1.27 22.86 15.64
C CYS A 385 -2.48 23.56 16.27
N ASP A 386 -2.74 24.81 15.89
CA ASP A 386 -4.03 25.46 16.07
C ASP A 386 -4.98 25.03 14.94
N LEU A 387 -6.15 24.51 15.30
CA LEU A 387 -7.11 23.78 14.47
C LEU A 387 -8.23 24.68 13.92
N SER A 388 -8.00 25.99 13.82
CA SER A 388 -9.08 26.99 13.76
C SER A 388 -9.19 27.82 12.48
N THR A 389 -8.69 27.38 11.32
CA THR A 389 -9.12 27.93 10.01
C THR A 389 -9.15 26.89 8.87
N PRO A 390 -10.26 26.79 8.11
CA PRO A 390 -10.44 25.77 7.07
C PRO A 390 -9.96 26.28 5.70
N THR A 391 -8.94 25.67 5.10
CA THR A 391 -8.61 25.89 3.69
C THR A 391 -8.37 24.60 2.91
N LYS A 392 -8.72 24.67 1.63
CA LYS A 392 -8.94 23.60 0.66
C LYS A 392 -7.63 22.91 0.25
N ASN A 393 -7.76 21.60 0.01
CA ASN A 393 -6.86 20.69 -0.71
C ASN A 393 -5.94 19.82 0.18
N ASN A 394 -6.36 18.56 0.34
CA ASN A 394 -5.53 17.34 0.39
C ASN A 394 -4.26 17.34 1.27
N GLU A 395 -4.40 17.69 2.55
CA GLU A 395 -3.40 17.34 3.54
C GLU A 395 -3.78 16.04 4.28
N CYS A 396 -3.12 14.92 3.96
CA CYS A 396 -2.86 13.88 4.97
C CYS A 396 -1.76 14.41 5.90
N CYS A 397 -2.14 15.30 6.81
CA CYS A 397 -1.37 15.59 8.01
C CYS A 397 -2.15 14.99 9.19
N ASN A 398 -1.68 13.89 9.83
CA ASN A 398 -2.44 13.27 10.91
C ASN A 398 -1.88 13.58 12.31
N SER A 399 -2.60 14.32 13.16
CA SER A 399 -2.42 14.34 14.63
C SER A 399 -3.72 14.09 15.34
N SER A 400 -3.67 13.32 16.42
CA SER A 400 -4.35 13.75 17.65
C SER A 400 -3.64 13.16 18.86
N THR A 401 -3.11 13.99 19.78
CA THR A 401 -3.24 13.99 21.28
C THR A 401 -2.56 12.94 22.22
N ARG A 402 -1.64 13.23 23.15
CA ARG A 402 -1.87 14.05 24.35
C ARG A 402 -0.53 14.35 25.08
N SER A 403 -0.12 15.61 25.31
CA SER A 403 -0.68 16.28 26.50
C SER A 403 -2.16 16.57 26.44
N LEU A 404 -2.87 16.80 25.35
CA LEU A 404 -3.51 18.10 25.14
C LEU A 404 -2.56 19.15 24.56
N SER A 405 -1.34 18.72 24.19
CA SER A 405 -0.34 19.35 23.31
C SER A 405 0.95 18.51 23.37
N GLN A 406 1.52 17.93 22.33
CA GLN A 406 0.99 17.36 21.10
C GLN A 406 1.58 15.95 21.02
N ARG A 407 0.86 14.95 20.51
CA ARG A 407 1.34 13.54 20.39
C ARG A 407 2.49 13.35 19.39
N TYR A 408 3.20 14.42 19.05
CA TYR A 408 4.32 14.45 18.14
C TYR A 408 5.61 14.76 18.84
N ILE A 409 6.69 14.39 18.18
CA ILE A 409 7.99 14.94 18.50
C ILE A 409 7.91 16.47 18.37
N GLN A 410 8.27 17.14 19.46
CA GLN A 410 8.30 18.59 19.53
C GLN A 410 9.53 19.08 18.78
N VAL A 411 9.40 19.31 17.48
CA VAL A 411 10.45 19.95 16.68
C VAL A 411 10.01 21.39 16.44
N GLY A 412 10.87 22.35 16.78
CA GLY A 412 10.57 23.76 16.56
C GLY A 412 10.57 24.11 15.06
N PRO A 413 10.00 25.28 14.71
CA PRO A 413 9.94 25.70 13.31
C PRO A 413 11.33 25.85 12.67
N ILE A 414 12.30 26.37 13.43
CA ILE A 414 13.66 26.58 12.94
C ILE A 414 14.36 25.25 12.68
N GLU A 415 14.24 24.27 13.58
CA GLU A 415 14.80 22.94 13.38
C GLU A 415 14.20 22.26 12.13
N SER A 416 12.89 22.38 11.94
CA SER A 416 12.20 21.84 10.75
C SER A 416 12.68 22.51 9.45
N LEU A 417 12.77 23.85 9.45
CA LEU A 417 13.25 24.63 8.30
C LEU A 417 14.74 24.38 8.00
N PHE A 418 15.55 24.15 9.03
CA PHE A 418 16.96 23.85 8.87
C PHE A 418 17.17 22.50 8.18
N ILE A 419 16.38 21.48 8.52
CA ILE A 419 16.43 20.18 7.84
C ILE A 419 16.02 20.32 6.37
N VAL A 420 14.99 21.11 6.07
CA VAL A 420 14.59 21.42 4.68
C VAL A 420 15.71 22.18 3.94
N TYR A 421 16.40 23.10 4.61
CA TYR A 421 17.56 23.77 4.06
C TYR A 421 18.67 22.76 3.71
N LEU A 422 19.04 21.87 4.63
CA LEU A 422 20.02 20.82 4.35
C LEU A 422 19.59 19.95 3.16
N ALA A 423 18.32 19.59 3.08
CA ALA A 423 17.74 18.85 1.96
C ALA A 423 17.78 19.64 0.63
N SER A 424 17.82 20.96 0.70
CA SER A 424 17.86 21.87 -0.46
C SER A 424 19.28 22.24 -0.88
N LEU A 425 20.32 21.80 -0.18
CA LEU A 425 21.72 21.94 -0.60
C LEU A 425 22.12 20.85 -1.59
N SER A 426 23.13 21.13 -2.43
CA SER A 426 23.81 20.05 -3.16
C SER A 426 24.48 19.05 -2.21
N SER A 427 24.69 17.82 -2.66
CA SER A 427 25.34 16.78 -1.83
C SER A 427 26.71 17.24 -1.29
N LYS A 428 27.48 17.97 -2.10
CA LYS A 428 28.80 18.49 -1.73
C LYS A 428 28.71 19.61 -0.68
N ALA A 429 27.77 20.55 -0.83
CA ALA A 429 27.56 21.61 0.15
C ALA A 429 27.03 21.05 1.48
N ARG A 430 26.09 20.10 1.40
CA ARG A 430 25.52 19.39 2.56
C ARG A 430 26.60 18.66 3.37
N GLU A 431 27.50 17.93 2.71
CA GLU A 431 28.64 17.28 3.37
C GLU A 431 29.57 18.25 4.11
N ASN A 432 29.78 19.45 3.56
CA ASN A 432 30.65 20.45 4.20
C ASN A 432 30.04 20.98 5.50
N VAL A 433 28.70 21.11 5.57
CA VAL A 433 28.00 21.48 6.79
C VAL A 433 28.15 20.36 7.85
N PHE A 434 28.05 19.09 7.45
CA PHE A 434 28.22 17.95 8.35
C PHE A 434 29.68 17.74 8.83
N LYS A 435 30.69 18.05 7.99
CA LYS A 435 32.12 17.92 8.34
C LYS A 435 32.59 18.92 9.40
N GLY A 436 31.86 20.02 9.60
CA GLY A 436 32.21 21.07 10.57
C GLY A 436 31.89 20.75 12.04
N THR A 437 31.22 19.62 12.33
CA THR A 437 30.64 19.34 13.65
C THR A 437 31.05 17.96 14.19
N LYS A 438 31.59 17.89 15.42
CA LYS A 438 32.02 16.63 16.07
C LYS A 438 30.86 15.98 16.84
N HIS A 439 30.36 14.83 16.39
CA HIS A 439 29.23 14.13 17.02
C HIS A 439 29.29 12.59 16.89
N ASP A 440 28.38 11.90 17.59
CA ASP A 440 28.15 10.45 17.48
C ASP A 440 27.76 10.07 16.05
N SER A 441 28.49 9.12 15.45
CA SER A 441 28.28 8.68 14.07
C SER A 441 26.87 8.15 13.82
N THR A 442 26.26 7.51 14.81
CA THR A 442 24.95 6.86 14.68
C THR A 442 23.82 7.88 14.55
N VAL A 443 23.85 8.92 15.39
CA VAL A 443 22.84 10.00 15.38
C VAL A 443 22.97 10.85 14.11
N LEU A 444 24.20 11.06 13.65
CA LEU A 444 24.48 11.77 12.41
C LEU A 444 23.94 10.99 11.19
N GLU A 445 24.15 9.69 11.13
CA GLU A 445 23.61 8.82 10.07
C GLU A 445 22.08 8.85 10.02
N LEU A 446 21.41 8.82 11.18
CA LEU A 446 19.95 8.95 11.26
C LEU A 446 19.47 10.30 10.73
N LEU A 447 20.14 11.39 11.10
CA LEU A 447 19.81 12.73 10.60
C LEU A 447 20.04 12.85 9.09
N MET A 448 21.12 12.25 8.57
CA MET A 448 21.36 12.18 7.12
C MET A 448 20.26 11.41 6.40
N GLY A 449 19.74 10.35 7.02
CA GLY A 449 18.56 9.61 6.53
C GLY A 449 17.31 10.49 6.42
N GLU A 450 16.99 11.26 7.47
CA GLU A 450 15.87 12.21 7.45
C GLU A 450 16.01 13.25 6.33
N VAL A 451 17.21 13.83 6.18
CA VAL A 451 17.51 14.82 5.14
C VAL A 451 17.40 14.22 3.73
N ALA A 452 17.87 12.99 3.54
CA ALA A 452 17.80 12.30 2.26
C ALA A 452 16.34 12.03 1.83
N LEU A 453 15.48 11.62 2.77
CA LEU A 453 14.04 11.41 2.49
C LEU A 453 13.36 12.69 2.01
N ILE A 454 13.68 13.83 2.61
CA ILE A 454 13.12 15.13 2.23
C ILE A 454 13.71 15.62 0.92
N SER A 455 15.02 15.44 0.70
CA SER A 455 15.70 15.76 -0.57
C SER A 455 15.06 15.00 -1.72
N TYR A 456 14.82 13.71 -1.52
CA TYR A 456 14.15 12.86 -2.49
C TYR A 456 12.72 13.34 -2.77
N ALA A 457 11.94 13.72 -1.75
CA ALA A 457 10.59 14.27 -1.92
C ALA A 457 10.59 15.59 -2.73
N ILE A 458 11.59 16.45 -2.55
CA ILE A 458 11.74 17.69 -3.34
C ILE A 458 12.10 17.34 -4.79
N GLU A 459 13.09 16.48 -5.02
CA GLU A 459 13.59 16.12 -6.35
C GLU A 459 12.59 15.34 -7.19
N THR A 460 11.76 14.51 -6.55
CA THR A 460 10.77 13.65 -7.23
C THR A 460 9.41 14.32 -7.41
N SER A 461 9.19 15.50 -6.82
CA SER A 461 8.05 16.38 -7.13
C SER A 461 8.20 17.05 -8.49
#